data_AF-A0A8T7L4K1-F1
#
_entry.id   AF-A0A8T7L4K1-F1
#
_cell.length_a   1.000
_cell.length_b   1.000
_cell.length_c   1.000
_cell.angle_alpha   90.00
_cell.angle_beta   90.00
_cell.angle_gamma   90.00
#
_symmetry.space_group_name_H-M   'P 1'
#
loop_
_entity.id
_entity.type
_entity.pdbx_description
1 polymer ?
#
loop_
_entity_poly.entity_id
_entity_poly.type
_entity_poly.pdbx_seq_one_letter_code
_entity_poly.pdbx_strand_id
1 'polypeptide(L)'
;MMIQPSDIKARLRLLRYGLVVVVVVTFLVSLLSPYVSLGFLREANINPPPITDFLGTALLLTVIVGVIAVVVYFVYQRVLTQTMAKSGDQ
;
A
#
# COMPACT_ATOMS: atom_id res chain seq x y z
N MET A 1 26.50 -21.16 1.24
CA MET A 1 26.16 -19.74 1.43
C MET A 1 25.08 -19.69 2.51
N MET A 2 25.47 -19.45 3.76
CA MET A 2 24.56 -19.47 4.90
C MET A 2 23.65 -18.24 4.79
N ILE A 3 22.34 -18.42 4.61
CA ILE A 3 21.38 -17.31 4.68
C ILE A 3 21.47 -16.79 6.10
N GLN A 4 22.20 -15.69 6.28
CA GLN A 4 22.40 -15.14 7.62
C GLN A 4 21.05 -14.56 8.08
N PRO A 5 20.67 -14.74 9.35
CA PRO A 5 19.47 -14.12 9.90
C PRO A 5 19.46 -12.59 9.78
N SER A 6 20.61 -11.97 9.51
CA SER A 6 20.77 -10.56 9.15
C SER A 6 20.08 -10.20 7.82
N ASP A 7 20.22 -11.02 6.77
CA ASP A 7 19.64 -10.75 5.44
C ASP A 7 18.10 -10.78 5.47
N ILE A 8 17.52 -11.69 6.25
CA ILE A 8 16.06 -11.79 6.42
C ILE A 8 15.53 -10.57 7.17
N LYS A 9 16.20 -10.17 8.27
CA LYS A 9 15.84 -8.96 9.02
C LYS A 9 15.95 -7.71 8.15
N ALA A 10 16.93 -7.64 7.25
CA ALA A 10 17.08 -6.54 6.29
C ALA A 10 15.92 -6.50 5.29
N ARG A 11 15.56 -7.63 4.68
CA ARG A 11 14.43 -7.74 3.73
C ARG A 11 13.09 -7.40 4.37
N LEU A 12 12.84 -7.87 5.61
CA LEU A 12 11.63 -7.54 6.35
C LEU A 12 11.51 -6.05 6.67
N ARG A 13 12.64 -5.38 6.96
CA ARG A 13 12.69 -3.93 7.16
C ARG A 13 12.35 -3.18 5.87
N LEU A 14 12.91 -3.63 4.75
CA LEU A 14 12.68 -3.05 3.44
C LEU A 14 11.22 -3.21 3.00
N LEU A 15 10.61 -4.38 3.24
CA LEU A 15 9.18 -4.59 3.01
C LEU A 15 8.32 -3.65 3.85
N ARG A 16 8.65 -3.48 5.14
CA ARG A 16 7.94 -2.57 6.04
C ARG A 16 7.96 -1.13 5.52
N TYR A 17 9.14 -0.64 5.13
CA TYR A 17 9.27 0.70 4.55
C TYR A 17 8.55 0.81 3.20
N GLY A 18 8.67 -0.20 2.34
CA GLY A 18 7.97 -0.25 1.05
C GLY A 18 6.45 -0.18 1.20
N LEU A 19 5.87 -0.93 2.14
CA LEU A 19 4.43 -0.89 2.43
C LEU A 19 3.98 0.49 2.91
N VAL A 20 4.74 1.13 3.80
CA VAL A 20 4.43 2.50 4.25
C VAL A 20 4.48 3.48 3.08
N VAL A 21 5.50 3.38 2.22
CA VAL A 21 5.62 4.23 1.03
C VAL A 21 4.43 4.04 0.10
N VAL A 22 4.01 2.80 -0.17
CA VAL A 22 2.84 2.50 -1.00
C VAL A 22 1.59 3.16 -0.42
N VAL A 23 1.32 2.98 0.88
CA VAL A 23 0.14 3.56 1.55
C VAL A 23 0.15 5.09 1.44
N VAL A 24 1.30 5.73 1.71
CA VAL A 24 1.43 7.19 1.65
C VAL A 24 1.26 7.71 0.22
N VAL A 25 1.89 7.06 -0.76
CA VAL A 25 1.76 7.44 -2.17
C VAL A 25 0.33 7.27 -2.65
N THR A 26 -0.33 6.16 -2.31
CA THR A 26 -1.74 5.95 -2.67
C THR A 26 -2.65 6.99 -2.04
N PHE A 27 -2.41 7.40 -0.79
CA PHE A 27 -3.15 8.50 -0.17
C PHE A 27 -2.97 9.83 -0.93
N LEU A 28 -1.72 10.21 -1.23
CA LEU A 28 -1.42 11.44 -1.97
C LEU A 28 -2.02 11.41 -3.38
N VAL A 29 -1.91 10.29 -4.09
CA VAL A 29 -2.52 10.10 -5.42
C VAL A 29 -4.04 10.18 -5.33
N SER A 30 -4.65 9.58 -4.30
CA SER A 30 -6.10 9.65 -4.11
C SER A 30 -6.59 11.08 -3.81
N LEU A 31 -5.78 11.89 -3.13
CA LEU A 31 -6.08 13.31 -2.90
C LEU A 31 -5.90 14.17 -4.17
N LEU A 32 -4.91 13.85 -5.01
CA LEU A 32 -4.68 14.57 -6.27
C LEU A 32 -5.65 14.19 -7.39
N SER A 33 -6.07 12.93 -7.43
CA SER A 33 -6.97 12.36 -8.44
C SER A 33 -8.22 13.21 -8.76
N PRO A 34 -8.97 13.73 -7.77
CA PRO A 34 -10.14 14.57 -8.05
C PRO A 34 -9.79 15.87 -8.78
N TYR A 35 -8.64 16.49 -8.50
CA TYR A 35 -8.26 17.73 -9.17
C TYR A 35 -8.02 17.53 -10.67
N VAL A 36 -7.45 16.39 -11.04
CA VAL A 36 -7.21 16.02 -12.43
C VAL A 36 -8.53 15.71 -13.14
N SER A 37 -9.38 14.90 -12.52
CA SER A 37 -10.67 14.46 -13.09
C SER A 37 -11.73 15.57 -13.18
N LEU A 38 -11.79 16.47 -12.21
CA LEU A 38 -12.69 17.63 -12.22
C LEU A 38 -12.34 18.61 -13.35
N GLY A 39 -11.07 18.73 -13.74
CA GLY A 39 -10.64 19.54 -14.87
C GLY A 39 -11.30 19.08 -16.18
N PHE A 40 -11.24 17.78 -16.47
CA PHE A 40 -11.86 17.18 -17.65
C PHE A 40 -13.38 17.33 -17.67
N LEU A 41 -14.06 17.18 -16.53
CA LEU A 41 -15.53 17.32 -16.45
C LEU A 41 -15.98 18.77 -16.71
N ARG A 42 -15.21 19.76 -16.23
CA ARG A 42 -15.48 21.17 -16.50
C ARG A 42 -15.28 21.53 -17.97
N GLU A 43 -14.24 21.00 -18.61
CA GLU A 43 -14.01 21.16 -20.06
C GLU A 43 -15.14 20.52 -20.88
N ALA A 44 -15.69 19.41 -20.40
CA ALA A 44 -16.82 18.71 -21.03
C ALA A 44 -18.20 19.35 -20.77
N ASN A 45 -18.28 20.50 -20.08
CA ASN A 45 -19.54 21.14 -19.65
C ASN A 45 -20.45 20.20 -18.80
N ILE A 46 -19.86 19.23 -18.10
CA ILE A 46 -20.57 18.35 -17.17
C ILE A 46 -20.50 18.97 -15.79
N ASN A 47 -21.65 19.06 -15.10
CA ASN A 47 -21.73 19.64 -13.78
C ASN A 47 -20.87 18.79 -12.79
N PRO A 48 -19.77 19.34 -12.27
CA PRO A 48 -18.86 18.57 -11.44
C PRO A 48 -19.48 18.28 -10.07
N PRO A 49 -19.27 17.07 -9.51
CA PRO A 49 -19.71 16.77 -8.16
C PRO A 49 -18.94 17.61 -7.11
N PRO A 50 -19.50 17.77 -5.90
CA PRO A 50 -18.89 18.55 -4.83
C PRO A 50 -17.50 18.02 -4.43
N ILE A 51 -16.56 18.94 -4.14
CA ILE A 51 -15.19 18.58 -3.74
C ILE A 51 -15.18 17.75 -2.43
N THR A 52 -16.18 17.94 -1.57
CA THR A 52 -16.32 17.23 -0.29
C THR A 52 -16.52 15.72 -0.43
N ASP A 53 -17.10 15.25 -1.54
CA ASP A 53 -17.36 13.82 -1.77
C ASP A 53 -16.06 13.02 -1.98
N PHE A 54 -15.02 13.71 -2.47
CA PHE A 54 -13.73 13.09 -2.73
C PHE A 54 -12.89 12.90 -1.46
N LEU A 55 -13.06 13.74 -0.44
CA LEU A 55 -12.40 13.55 0.85
C LEU A 55 -12.85 12.25 1.52
N GLY A 56 -14.16 12.00 1.54
CA GLY A 56 -14.73 10.74 2.06
C GLY A 56 -14.21 9.53 1.29
N THR A 57 -14.20 9.62 -0.04
CA THR A 57 -13.69 8.56 -0.91
C THR A 57 -12.19 8.30 -0.68
N ALA A 58 -11.37 9.35 -0.60
CA ALA A 58 -9.94 9.24 -0.39
C ALA A 58 -9.58 8.61 0.97
N LEU A 59 -10.28 9.00 2.03
CA LEU A 59 -10.10 8.39 3.35
C LEU A 59 -10.46 6.90 3.31
N LEU A 60 -11.59 6.55 2.70
CA LEU A 60 -12.06 5.17 2.60
C LEU A 60 -11.08 4.29 1.80
N LEU A 61 -10.60 4.80 0.67
CA LEU A 61 -9.60 4.13 -0.17
C LEU A 61 -8.29 3.91 0.58
N THR A 62 -7.87 4.89 1.37
CA THR A 62 -6.67 4.80 2.21
C THR A 62 -6.80 3.74 3.29
N VAL A 63 -7.97 3.64 3.93
CA VAL A 63 -8.26 2.58 4.91
C VAL A 63 -8.19 1.21 4.24
N ILE A 64 -8.82 1.04 3.06
CA ILE A 64 -8.79 -0.22 2.31
C ILE A 64 -7.35 -0.63 1.99
N VAL A 65 -6.55 0.29 1.44
CA VAL A 65 -5.15 0.03 1.08
C VAL A 65 -4.31 -0.27 2.32
N GLY A 66 -4.56 0.42 3.43
CA GLY A 66 -3.93 0.16 4.72
C GLY A 66 -4.22 -1.27 5.22
N VAL A 67 -5.47 -1.73 5.12
CA VAL A 67 -5.83 -3.12 5.48
C VAL A 67 -5.12 -4.12 4.58
N ILE A 68 -5.11 -3.90 3.27
CA ILE A 68 -4.41 -4.76 2.31
C ILE A 68 -2.91 -4.82 2.64
N ALA A 69 -2.29 -3.68 2.95
CA ALA A 69 -0.89 -3.60 3.32
C ALA A 69 -0.56 -4.45 4.57
N VAL A 70 -1.43 -4.40 5.58
CA VAL A 70 -1.30 -5.24 6.79
C VAL A 70 -1.41 -6.72 6.45
N VAL A 71 -2.37 -7.11 5.60
CA VAL A 71 -2.54 -8.50 5.17
C VAL A 71 -1.29 -8.99 4.42
N VAL A 72 -0.79 -8.20 3.47
CA VAL A 72 0.44 -8.52 2.71
C VAL A 72 1.63 -8.71 3.65
N TYR A 73 1.79 -7.83 4.64
CA TYR A 73 2.84 -7.95 5.65
C TYR A 73 2.75 -9.29 6.41
N PHE A 74 1.55 -9.63 6.90
CA PHE A 74 1.32 -10.86 7.66
C PHE A 74 1.57 -12.13 6.82
N VAL A 75 1.11 -12.14 5.57
CA VAL A 75 1.34 -13.25 4.63
C VAL A 75 2.83 -13.42 4.36
N TYR A 76 3.54 -12.32 4.06
CA TYR A 76 4.97 -12.37 3.77
C TYR A 76 5.79 -12.83 4.98
N GLN A 77 5.42 -12.38 6.18
CA GLN A 77 6.03 -12.82 7.43
C GLN A 77 5.82 -14.33 7.64
N ARG A 78 4.61 -14.84 7.44
CA ARG A 78 4.28 -16.28 7.56
C ARG A 78 5.10 -17.13 6.58
N VAL A 79 5.15 -16.72 5.31
CA VAL A 79 5.90 -17.45 4.27
C VAL A 79 7.39 -17.52 4.60
N LEU A 80 8.00 -16.41 5.05
CA LEU A 80 9.41 -16.38 5.46
C LEU A 80 9.70 -17.25 6.69
N THR A 81 8.79 -17.30 7.66
CA THR A 81 8.96 -18.16 8.83
C THR A 81 8.85 -19.65 8.49
N GLN A 82 7.96 -20.02 7.56
CA GLN A 82 7.78 -21.41 7.13
C GLN A 82 8.96 -21.92 6.29
N THR A 83 9.55 -21.09 5.43
CA THR A 83 10.73 -21.48 4.66
C THR A 83 11.96 -21.70 5.55
N MET A 84 12.11 -20.97 6.66
CA MET A 84 13.17 -21.24 7.64
C MET A 84 13.00 -22.57 8.37
N ALA A 85 11.77 -22.93 8.78
CA ALA A 85 11.52 -24.20 9.47
C ALA A 85 11.86 -25.42 8.60
N LYS A 86 11.74 -25.28 7.27
CA LYS A 86 12.01 -26.36 6.32
C LYS A 86 13.48 -26.49 5.90
N SER A 87 14.31 -25.46 6.14
CA SER A 87 15.74 -25.46 5.81
C SER A 87 16.66 -25.86 6.99
N GLY A 88 16.11 -26.11 8.17
CA GLY A 88 16.87 -26.54 9.36
C GLY A 88 16.91 -28.06 9.59
N ASP A 89 16.33 -28.86 8.70
CA ASP A 89 16.16 -30.31 8.83
C ASP A 89 16.90 -31.11 7.73
N GLN A 90 17.96 -30.52 7.16
CA GLN A 90 18.87 -31.17 6.21
C GLN A 90 20.32 -31.06 6.67
#